data_AF-A0A1I2BHV5-F1
#
_entry.id   AF-A0A1I2BHV5-F1
#
_cell.length_a   1.000
_cell.length_b   1.000
_cell.length_c   1.000
_cell.angle_alpha   90.00
_cell.angle_beta   90.00
_cell.angle_gamma   90.00
#
_symmetry.space_group_name_H-M   'P 1'
#
loop_
_entity.id
_entity.type
_entity.pdbx_description
1 polymer ?
#
loop_
_entity_poly.entity_id
_entity_poly.type
_entity_poly.pdbx_seq_one_letter_code
_entity_poly.pdbx_strand_id
1 'polypeptide(L)'
;MKIDLVKTREYYNLLCSDRLCDCDYCKLYYLKARKEFPELAAWLEKYGVDIEKPFEVMSIDPAENGIIEYIGMQYIVYGTCSKDISFKAGNFDIRAAHSHPSTGISEEHFVIEVLPMNLVRLSF
;
A
#
# COMPACT_ATOMS: atom_id res chain seq x y z
N MET A 1 -11.36 9.83 -11.08
CA MET A 1 -11.51 9.09 -9.81
C MET A 1 -12.42 9.92 -8.91
N LYS A 2 -13.41 9.30 -8.27
CA LYS A 2 -14.22 9.95 -7.24
C LYS A 2 -13.86 9.29 -5.91
N ILE A 3 -13.39 10.09 -4.96
CA ILE A 3 -12.77 9.57 -3.74
C ILE A 3 -13.56 10.07 -2.56
N ASP A 4 -13.86 9.17 -1.64
CA ASP A 4 -14.37 9.53 -0.33
C ASP A 4 -13.20 9.65 0.65
N LEU A 5 -12.65 10.86 0.73
CA LEU A 5 -11.47 11.15 1.53
C LEU A 5 -11.73 11.00 3.03
N VAL A 6 -12.92 11.41 3.49
CA VAL A 6 -13.31 11.34 4.90
C VAL A 6 -13.32 9.89 5.32
N LYS A 7 -14.03 9.06 4.55
CA LYS A 7 -14.18 7.65 4.87
C LYS A 7 -12.90 6.84 4.71
N THR A 8 -12.07 7.17 3.72
CA THR A 8 -10.75 6.54 3.57
C THR A 8 -9.90 6.82 4.81
N ARG A 9 -9.87 8.07 5.31
CA ARG A 9 -9.16 8.41 6.55
C ARG A 9 -9.74 7.70 7.77
N GLU A 10 -11.06 7.65 7.90
CA GLU A 10 -11.73 6.93 9.00
C GLU A 10 -11.36 5.44 8.99
N TYR A 11 -11.37 4.80 7.82
CA TYR A 11 -10.92 3.42 7.65
C TYR A 11 -9.50 3.23 8.16
N TYR A 12 -8.54 4.04 7.72
CA TYR A 12 -7.14 3.92 8.16
C TYR A 12 -6.93 4.26 9.63
N ASN A 13 -7.70 5.18 10.19
CA ASN A 13 -7.65 5.52 11.62
C ASN A 13 -8.18 4.38 12.50
N LEU A 14 -9.22 3.67 12.05
CA LEU A 14 -9.83 2.54 12.76
C LEU A 14 -9.14 1.20 12.47
N LEU A 15 -8.34 1.10 11.41
CA LEU A 15 -7.59 -0.09 11.06
C LEU A 15 -6.52 -0.37 12.12
N CYS A 16 -6.79 -1.38 12.93
CA CYS A 16 -5.92 -1.85 14.00
C CYS A 16 -4.89 -2.86 13.45
N SER A 17 -3.74 -2.94 14.11
CA SER A 17 -2.61 -3.77 13.68
C SER A 17 -2.91 -5.28 13.66
N ASP A 18 -3.92 -5.71 14.44
CA ASP A 18 -4.40 -7.11 14.45
C ASP A 18 -5.08 -7.54 13.13
N ARG A 19 -5.47 -6.57 12.29
CA ARG A 19 -5.99 -6.82 10.94
C ARG A 19 -4.92 -6.79 9.86
N LEU A 20 -3.69 -6.43 10.21
CA LEU A 20 -2.55 -6.47 9.29
C LEU A 20 -1.86 -7.82 9.36
N CYS A 21 -1.14 -8.17 8.31
CA CYS A 21 -0.34 -9.40 8.30
C CYS A 21 0.77 -9.31 9.35
N ASP A 22 0.85 -10.31 10.22
CA ASP A 22 1.77 -10.32 11.37
C ASP A 22 3.16 -10.91 11.04
N CYS A 23 3.46 -11.19 9.76
CA CYS A 23 4.77 -11.73 9.38
C CYS A 23 5.87 -10.66 9.47
N ASP A 24 7.12 -11.11 9.66
CA ASP A 24 8.27 -10.22 9.85
C ASP A 24 8.52 -9.30 8.65
N TYR A 25 8.22 -9.76 7.44
CA TYR A 25 8.42 -9.00 6.20
C TYR A 25 7.45 -7.83 6.09
N CYS A 26 6.19 -8.08 6.45
CA CYS A 26 5.14 -7.09 6.52
C CYS A 26 5.41 -6.07 7.63
N LYS A 27 5.74 -6.54 8.83
CA LYS A 27 6.12 -5.67 9.97
C LYS A 27 7.26 -4.74 9.64
N LEU A 28 8.31 -5.25 8.96
CA LEU A 28 9.44 -4.42 8.55
C LEU A 28 9.00 -3.29 7.62
N TYR A 29 8.10 -3.58 6.67
CA TYR A 29 7.53 -2.55 5.81
C TYR A 29 6.77 -1.49 6.64
N TYR A 30 5.87 -1.90 7.53
CA TYR A 30 5.07 -0.98 8.35
C TYR A 30 5.95 0.00 9.15
N LEU A 31 7.06 -0.51 9.70
CA LEU A 31 7.98 0.27 10.52
C LEU A 31 8.82 1.27 9.73
N LYS A 32 9.15 0.96 8.47
CA LYS A 32 10.13 1.73 7.69
C LYS A 32 9.51 2.53 6.54
N ALA A 33 8.36 2.11 6.01
CA ALA A 33 7.84 2.60 4.75
C ALA A 33 7.67 4.12 4.70
N ARG A 34 7.13 4.76 5.74
CA ARG A 34 6.96 6.22 5.76
C ARG A 34 8.29 6.96 5.67
N LYS A 35 9.31 6.48 6.40
CA LYS A 35 10.63 7.11 6.45
C LYS A 35 11.41 6.87 5.17
N GLU A 36 11.39 5.65 4.65
CA GLU A 36 12.18 5.25 3.47
C GLU A 36 11.51 5.68 2.15
N PHE A 37 10.18 5.84 2.14
CA PHE A 37 9.41 6.23 0.94
C PHE A 37 8.56 7.49 1.17
N PRO A 38 9.18 8.64 1.53
CA PRO A 38 8.44 9.85 1.90
C PRO A 38 7.61 10.43 0.74
N GLU A 39 8.08 10.30 -0.50
CA GLU A 39 7.32 10.74 -1.69
C GLU A 39 6.05 9.91 -1.90
N LEU A 40 6.14 8.59 -1.71
CA LEU A 40 4.99 7.70 -1.78
C LEU A 40 4.03 7.98 -0.63
N ALA A 41 4.55 8.18 0.59
CA ALA A 41 3.75 8.51 1.76
C ALA A 41 2.95 9.79 1.54
N ALA A 42 3.60 10.86 1.06
CA ALA A 42 2.95 12.13 0.76
C ALA A 42 1.94 12.02 -0.41
N TRP A 43 2.18 11.12 -1.37
CA TRP A 43 1.21 10.85 -2.44
C TRP A 43 -0.04 10.14 -1.91
N LEU A 44 0.14 9.08 -1.10
CA LEU A 44 -0.94 8.31 -0.50
C LEU A 44 -1.80 9.15 0.46
N GLU A 45 -1.16 10.06 1.21
CA GLU A 45 -1.84 10.95 2.16
C GLU A 45 -2.85 11.90 1.48
N LYS A 46 -2.61 12.30 0.23
CA LYS A 46 -3.57 13.08 -0.59
C LYS A 46 -4.89 12.35 -0.79
N TYR A 47 -4.86 11.02 -0.70
CA TYR A 47 -6.01 10.13 -0.83
C TYR A 47 -6.49 9.58 0.51
N GLY A 48 -5.92 10.05 1.62
CA GLY A 48 -6.30 9.62 2.97
C GLY A 48 -5.78 8.22 3.34
N VAL A 49 -4.84 7.69 2.56
CA VAL A 49 -4.25 6.38 2.75
C VAL A 49 -3.05 6.47 3.68
N ASP A 50 -2.98 5.54 4.64
CA ASP A 50 -1.80 5.37 5.48
C ASP A 50 -0.84 4.33 4.87
N ILE A 51 0.35 4.78 4.49
CA ILE A 51 1.41 3.93 3.90
C ILE A 51 1.82 2.79 4.83
N GLU A 52 1.69 2.95 6.15
CA GLU A 52 2.13 1.95 7.12
C GLU A 52 1.11 0.82 7.31
N LYS A 53 -0.06 0.93 6.68
CA LYS A 53 -1.16 -0.04 6.81
C LYS A 53 -1.61 -0.59 5.45
N PRO A 54 -0.72 -1.20 4.65
CA PRO A 54 -1.09 -1.76 3.37
C PRO A 54 -2.11 -2.90 3.55
N PHE A 55 -2.99 -3.04 2.56
CA PHE A 55 -3.89 -4.17 2.43
C PHE A 55 -3.12 -5.45 2.12
N GLU A 56 -2.18 -5.38 1.17
CA GLU A 56 -1.27 -6.47 0.82
C GLU A 56 0.16 -5.94 0.67
N VAL A 57 1.12 -6.78 1.05
CA VAL A 57 2.56 -6.55 0.83
C VAL A 57 3.10 -7.77 0.11
N MET A 58 3.63 -7.57 -1.08
CA MET A 58 4.25 -8.60 -1.89
C MET A 58 5.76 -8.43 -1.81
N SER A 59 6.43 -9.45 -1.29
CA SER A 59 7.89 -9.52 -1.18
C SER A 59 8.44 -10.80 -1.77
N ILE A 60 9.71 -10.76 -2.17
CA ILE A 60 10.51 -11.94 -2.47
C ILE A 60 11.21 -12.38 -1.19
N ASP A 61 11.32 -13.70 -0.98
CA ASP A 61 12.04 -14.24 0.17
C ASP A 61 13.46 -13.65 0.25
N PRO A 62 13.89 -13.25 1.46
CA PRO A 62 15.18 -12.62 1.64
C PRO A 62 16.30 -13.58 1.25
N ALA A 63 17.32 -13.05 0.58
CA ALA A 63 18.59 -13.76 0.46
C ALA A 63 19.26 -13.88 1.85
N GLU A 64 20.30 -14.71 1.99
CA GLU A 64 21.02 -14.95 3.25
C GLU A 64 21.52 -13.68 3.97
N ASN A 65 21.54 -12.52 3.30
CA ASN A 65 21.99 -11.23 3.82
C ASN A 65 20.94 -10.45 4.63
N GLY A 66 19.73 -10.98 4.84
CA GLY A 66 18.70 -10.32 5.65
C GLY A 66 18.06 -9.09 4.97
N ILE A 67 18.18 -8.98 3.65
CA ILE A 67 17.54 -7.94 2.85
C ILE A 67 16.26 -8.50 2.25
N ILE A 68 15.15 -7.80 2.47
CA ILE A 68 13.85 -8.13 1.87
C ILE A 68 13.63 -7.24 0.66
N GLU A 69 13.29 -7.87 -0.47
CA GLU A 69 12.90 -7.18 -1.70
C GLU A 69 11.38 -7.10 -1.79
N TYR A 70 10.84 -5.88 -1.86
CA TYR A 70 9.41 -5.65 -2.02
C TYR A 70 9.12 -5.43 -3.50
N ILE A 71 8.11 -6.15 -4.02
CA ILE A 71 7.70 -6.13 -5.42
C ILE A 71 6.33 -5.49 -5.65
N GLY A 72 5.60 -5.22 -4.58
CA GLY A 72 4.40 -4.38 -4.66
C GLY A 72 3.65 -4.29 -3.35
N MET A 73 2.82 -3.27 -3.25
CA MET A 73 1.94 -3.04 -2.11
C MET A 73 0.56 -2.65 -2.61
N GLN A 74 -0.48 -3.03 -1.88
CA GLN A 74 -1.86 -2.66 -2.22
C GLN A 74 -2.50 -1.87 -1.08
N TYR A 75 -3.37 -0.92 -1.42
CA TYR A 75 -4.08 -0.07 -0.46
C TYR A 75 -5.53 0.11 -0.86
N ILE A 76 -6.41 0.27 0.12
CA ILE A 76 -7.85 0.44 -0.09
C ILE A 76 -8.18 1.93 -0.12
N VAL A 77 -8.97 2.35 -1.10
CA VAL A 77 -9.48 3.72 -1.21
C VAL A 77 -11.00 3.67 -1.39
N TYR A 78 -11.74 4.40 -0.57
CA TYR A 78 -13.19 4.49 -0.72
C TYR A 78 -13.56 5.42 -1.87
N GLY A 79 -14.59 5.03 -2.62
CA GLY A 79 -15.05 5.71 -3.82
C GLY A 79 -14.92 4.85 -5.07
N THR A 80 -14.88 5.49 -6.24
CA THR A 80 -14.87 4.82 -7.54
C THR A 80 -13.68 5.27 -8.41
N CYS A 81 -13.11 4.30 -9.12
CA CYS A 81 -11.96 4.51 -9.99
C CYS A 81 -12.15 3.85 -11.35
N SER A 82 -11.68 4.51 -12.42
CA SER A 82 -11.49 3.84 -13.71
C SER A 82 -10.32 2.86 -13.61
N LYS A 83 -10.38 1.73 -14.31
CA LYS A 83 -9.28 0.76 -14.32
C LYS A 83 -8.02 1.28 -15.02
N ASP A 84 -8.15 2.35 -15.82
CA ASP A 84 -7.06 2.87 -16.67
C ASP A 84 -6.25 4.00 -16.01
N ILE A 85 -6.26 4.10 -14.67
CA ILE A 85 -5.44 5.09 -13.98
C ILE A 85 -3.98 4.61 -13.85
N SER A 86 -3.05 5.53 -14.08
CA SER A 86 -1.63 5.32 -13.82
C SER A 86 -1.00 6.63 -13.35
N PHE A 87 -0.26 6.56 -12.26
CA PHE A 87 0.44 7.67 -11.64
C PHE A 87 1.86 7.26 -11.29
N LYS A 88 2.71 8.25 -11.03
CA LYS A 88 4.06 8.04 -10.49
C LYS A 88 4.25 8.85 -9.22
N ALA A 89 4.93 8.26 -8.24
CA ALA A 89 5.37 8.94 -7.01
C ALA A 89 6.76 8.41 -6.63
N GLY A 90 7.78 9.25 -6.69
CA GLY A 90 9.17 8.82 -6.51
C GLY A 90 9.53 7.63 -7.42
N ASN A 91 9.97 6.54 -6.81
CA ASN A 91 10.34 5.29 -7.48
C ASN A 91 9.16 4.31 -7.73
N PHE A 92 7.92 4.77 -7.63
CA PHE A 92 6.75 3.89 -7.70
C PHE A 92 5.81 4.25 -8.85
N ASP A 93 5.38 3.23 -9.58
CA ASP A 93 4.22 3.26 -10.46
C ASP A 93 2.97 2.88 -9.65
N ILE A 94 1.90 3.67 -9.76
CA ILE A 94 0.67 3.48 -8.99
C ILE A 94 -0.50 3.35 -9.95
N ARG A 95 -1.26 2.27 -9.83
CA ARG A 95 -2.39 1.95 -10.71
C ARG A 95 -3.57 1.37 -9.94
N ALA A 96 -4.72 1.23 -10.58
CA ALA A 96 -5.79 0.41 -10.03
C ALA A 96 -5.36 -1.06 -10.04
N ALA A 97 -5.53 -1.76 -8.93
CA ALA A 97 -5.20 -3.18 -8.83
C ALA A 97 -6.16 -4.00 -9.71
N HIS A 98 -5.60 -4.91 -10.52
CA HIS A 98 -6.40 -5.84 -11.33
C HIS A 98 -6.78 -7.11 -10.57
N SER A 99 -5.98 -7.46 -9.55
CA SER A 99 -6.15 -8.65 -8.72
C SER A 99 -5.78 -8.30 -7.29
N HIS A 100 -6.64 -8.66 -6.35
CA HIS A 100 -6.45 -8.49 -4.92
C HIS A 100 -7.38 -9.47 -4.18
N PRO A 101 -7.09 -9.85 -2.93
CA PRO A 101 -8.02 -10.66 -2.14
C PRO A 101 -9.32 -9.91 -1.88
N SER A 102 -10.36 -10.64 -1.47
CA SER A 102 -11.62 -10.02 -1.05
C SER A 102 -11.35 -9.01 0.08
N THR A 103 -11.80 -7.78 -0.08
CA THR A 103 -11.63 -6.72 0.92
C THR A 103 -12.62 -6.85 2.08
N GLY A 104 -13.72 -7.60 1.89
CA GLY A 104 -14.82 -7.68 2.84
C GLY A 104 -15.61 -6.37 3.00
N ILE A 105 -15.36 -5.35 2.17
CA ILE A 105 -16.04 -4.06 2.20
C ILE A 105 -17.22 -4.08 1.23
N SER A 106 -18.42 -3.76 1.73
CA SER A 106 -19.65 -3.74 0.93
C SER A 106 -19.87 -2.42 0.17
N GLU A 107 -19.27 -1.34 0.66
CA GLU A 107 -19.46 0.00 0.13
C GLU A 107 -18.49 0.27 -1.04
N GLU A 108 -18.79 1.26 -1.88
CA GLU A 108 -17.95 1.57 -3.05
C GLU A 108 -16.50 1.87 -2.64
N HIS A 109 -15.58 1.06 -3.15
CA HIS A 109 -14.15 1.17 -2.92
C HIS A 109 -13.38 0.55 -4.10
N PHE A 110 -12.10 0.87 -4.19
CA PHE A 110 -11.16 0.24 -5.11
C PHE A 110 -9.82 0.03 -4.41
N VAL A 111 -9.01 -0.85 -4.98
CA VAL A 111 -7.66 -1.10 -4.50
C VAL A 111 -6.66 -0.44 -5.45
N ILE A 112 -5.73 0.32 -4.90
CA ILE A 112 -4.56 0.81 -5.64
C ILE A 112 -3.41 -0.18 -5.45
N GLU A 113 -2.68 -0.42 -6.51
CA GLU A 113 -1.46 -1.21 -6.52
C GLU A 113 -0.27 -0.28 -6.76
N VAL A 114 0.73 -0.39 -5.89
CA VAL A 114 1.97 0.38 -5.89
C VAL A 114 3.09 -0.58 -6.26
N LEU A 115 3.70 -0.36 -7.43
CA LEU A 115 4.77 -1.18 -7.97
C LEU A 115 6.08 -0.39 -7.96
N PRO A 116 7.16 -0.95 -7.39
CA PRO A 116 8.46 -0.32 -7.46
C PRO A 116 9.03 -0.41 -8.89
N MET A 117 9.48 0.72 -9.45
CA MET A 117 10.11 0.77 -10.77
C MET A 117 11.55 0.22 -10.74
N ASN A 118 12.20 0.32 -9.58
CA ASN A 118 13.51 -0.27 -9.29
C ASN A 118 13.43 -1.05 -7.98
N LEU A 119 14.34 -1.99 -7.76
CA LEU A 119 14.44 -2.79 -6.54
C LEU A 119 14.28 -1.95 -5.26
N VAL A 120 13.21 -2.24 -4.51
CA VAL A 120 12.97 -1.66 -3.19
C VAL A 120 13.40 -2.67 -2.14
N ARG A 121 14.38 -2.28 -1.34
CA ARG A 121 15.04 -3.15 -0.36
C ARG A 121 14.94 -2.53 1.02
N LEU A 122 14.45 -3.30 1.98
CA LEU A 122 14.58 -2.97 3.40
C LEU A 122 15.41 -4.07 4.06
N SER A 123 16.43 -3.67 4.82
CA SER A 123 17.10 -4.58 5.76
C SER A 123 16.32 -4.60 7.06
N PHE A 124 16.44 -5.67 7.86
CA PHE A 124 16.03 -5.61 9.27
C PHE A 124 16.80 -4.50 10.02
#